data_AF-A0A1E7HPQ5-F1
#
_entry.id   AF-A0A1E7HPQ5-F1
#
_cell.length_a   1.000
_cell.length_b   1.000
_cell.length_c   1.000
_cell.angle_alpha   90.00
_cell.angle_beta   90.00
_cell.angle_gamma   90.00
#
_symmetry.space_group_name_H-M   'P 1'
#
loop_
_entity.id
_entity.type
_entity.pdbx_description
1 polymer ?
#
loop_
_entity_poly.entity_id
_entity_poly.type
_entity_poly.pdbx_seq_one_letter_code
_entity_poly.pdbx_strand_id
1 'polypeptide(L)' 'MDLILSVLHEAWNLLLESSVYIIFGLMVSGLLRVFINPNSVAHHFGQDRFLSVFKAALLGIPIPL' A
#
# COMPACT_ATOMS: atom_id res chain seq x y z
N MET A 1 0.96 26.57 -23.77
CA MET A 1 2.17 25.88 -23.27
C MET A 1 2.21 25.88 -21.75
N ASP A 2 1.76 26.96 -21.10
CA ASP A 2 1.88 27.16 -19.65
C ASP A 2 1.08 26.15 -18.82
N LEU A 3 -0.13 25.78 -19.24
CA LEU A 3 -0.96 24.84 -18.47
C LEU A 3 -0.28 23.47 -18.27
N ILE A 4 0.34 22.92 -19.32
CA ILE A 4 1.03 21.62 -19.24
C ILE A 4 2.22 21.71 -18.29
N LEU A 5 3.00 22.80 -18.39
CA LEU A 5 4.14 23.01 -17.50
C LEU A 5 3.71 23.20 -16.05
N SER A 6 2.62 23.94 -15.79
CA SER A 6 2.06 24.10 -14.44
C SER A 6 1.59 22.77 -13.85
N VAL A 7 0.89 21.94 -14.64
CA VAL A 7 0.45 20.61 -14.16
C VAL A 7 1.64 19.72 -13.84
N LEU A 8 2.67 19.69 -14.68
CA LEU A 8 3.88 18.91 -14.42
C LEU A 8 4.65 19.40 -13.19
N HIS A 9 4.70 20.73 -12.99
CA HIS A 9 5.33 21.32 -11.82
C HIS A 9 4.62 20.94 -10.53
N GLU A 10 3.28 21.02 -10.49
CA GLU A 10 2.53 20.61 -9.30
C GLU A 10 2.57 19.10 -9.06
N ALA A 11 2.54 18.28 -10.12
CA ALA A 11 2.75 16.84 -9.98
C ALA A 11 4.13 16.52 -9.40
N TRP A 12 5.16 17.26 -9.80
CA TRP A 12 6.51 17.12 -9.25
C TRP A 12 6.58 17.53 -7.78
N ASN A 13 5.97 18.66 -7.40
CA ASN A 13 5.91 19.11 -6.02
C ASN A 13 5.18 18.08 -5.13
N LEU A 14 4.03 17.59 -5.57
CA LEU A 14 3.24 16.60 -4.84
C LEU A 14 4.02 15.28 -4.67
N LEU A 15 4.79 14.87 -5.69
CA LEU A 15 5.69 13.72 -5.59
C LEU A 15 6.77 13.94 -4.53
N LEU A 16 7.41 15.11 -4.51
CA LEU A 16 8.45 15.44 -3.52
C LEU A 16 7.88 15.50 -2.10
N GLU A 17 6.73 16.14 -1.91
CA GLU A 17 6.03 16.19 -0.62
C GLU A 17 5.63 14.80 -0.12
N SER A 18 5.21 13.92 -1.03
CA SER A 18 4.80 12.55 -0.72
C SER A 18 5.96 11.54 -0.67
N SER A 19 7.17 11.94 -1.08
CA SER A 19 8.29 11.03 -1.36
C SER A 19 8.66 10.16 -0.17
N VAL A 20 8.72 10.73 1.04
CA VAL A 20 9.04 10.00 2.28
C VAL A 20 8.00 8.91 2.54
N TYR A 21 6.71 9.22 2.37
CA TYR A 21 5.62 8.26 2.57
C TYR A 21 5.66 7.15 1.52
N ILE A 22 5.96 7.48 0.26
CA ILE A 22 6.10 6.48 -0.82
C ILE A 22 7.26 5.52 -0.52
N ILE A 23 8.44 6.06 -0.19
CA ILE A 23 9.62 5.24 0.14
C ILE A 23 9.33 4.36 1.36
N PHE A 24 8.71 4.93 2.40
CA PHE A 24 8.32 4.18 3.58
C PHE A 24 7.32 3.06 3.24
N GLY A 25 6.29 3.35 2.45
CA GLY A 25 5.32 2.35 2.00
C GLY A 25 5.96 1.22 1.19
N LEU A 26 6.89 1.53 0.29
CA LEU A 26 7.65 0.55 -0.47
C LEU A 26 8.53 -0.32 0.42
N MET A 27 9.20 0.29 1.41
CA MET A 27 10.01 -0.44 2.38
C MET A 27 9.15 -1.41 3.19
N VAL A 28 8.04 -0.93 3.77
CA VAL A 28 7.11 -1.77 4.55
C VAL A 28 6.54 -2.89 3.68
N SER A 29 6.13 -2.61 2.44
CA SER A 29 5.67 -3.63 1.49
C SER A 29 6.74 -4.69 1.22
N GLY A 30 8.00 -4.29 1.07
CA GLY A 30 9.13 -5.20 0.89
C GLY A 30 9.34 -6.10 2.11
N LEU A 31 9.31 -5.52 3.32
CA LEU A 31 9.42 -6.27 4.58
C LEU A 31 8.26 -7.25 4.73
N LEU A 32 7.02 -6.81 4.52
CA LEU A 32 5.84 -7.67 4.57
C LEU A 32 6.00 -8.86 3.62
N ARG A 33 6.49 -8.65 2.39
CA ARG A 33 6.71 -9.75 1.44
C ARG A 33 7.76 -10.76 1.90
N VAL A 34 8.80 -10.33 2.62
CA VAL A 34 9.85 -11.22 3.14
C VAL A 34 9.36 -11.98 4.37
N PHE A 35 8.62 -11.33 5.27
CA PHE A 35 8.20 -11.93 6.54
C PHE A 35 6.86 -12.68 6.46
N ILE A 36 6.00 -12.33 5.50
CA ILE A 36 4.68 -12.93 5.35
C ILE A 36 4.71 -13.93 4.19
N ASN A 37 4.46 -15.21 4.53
CA ASN A 37 4.24 -16.25 3.54
C ASN A 37 2.90 -16.00 2.80
N PRO A 38 2.89 -15.91 1.45
CA PRO A 38 1.65 -15.71 0.68
C PRO A 38 0.55 -16.74 0.99
N ASN A 39 0.95 -17.99 1.29
CA ASN A 39 0.02 -19.06 1.67
C ASN A 39 -0.61 -18.81 3.04
N SER A 40 0.11 -18.18 3.98
CA SER A 40 -0.43 -17.79 5.28
C SER A 40 -1.44 -16.65 5.14
N VAL A 41 -1.23 -15.73 4.21
CA VAL A 41 -2.21 -14.66 3.89
C VAL A 41 -3.50 -15.29 3.36
N ALA A 42 -3.41 -16.15 2.35
CA ALA A 42 -4.58 -16.82 1.79
C ALA A 42 -5.32 -17.67 2.85
N HIS A 43 -4.59 -18.35 3.74
CA HIS A 43 -5.19 -19.17 4.79
C HIS A 43 -5.85 -18.35 5.91
N HIS A 44 -5.23 -17.25 6.36
CA HIS A 44 -5.74 -16.43 7.48
C HIS A 44 -6.79 -15.41 7.05
N PHE A 45 -6.75 -14.95 5.80
CA PHE A 45 -7.67 -13.94 5.27
C PHE A 45 -8.74 -14.52 4.33
N GLY A 46 -8.66 -15.80 3.93
CA GLY A 46 -9.63 -16.44 3.03
C GLY A 46 -10.72 -17.28 3.69
N GLN A 47 -10.64 -17.60 5.00
CA GLN A 47 -11.55 -18.57 5.63
C GLN A 47 -12.80 -17.95 6.26
N ASP A 48 -12.67 -16.87 7.04
CA ASP A 48 -13.77 -16.28 7.80
C ASP A 48 -14.00 -14.81 7.46
N ARG A 49 -15.12 -14.48 6.79
CA ARG A 49 -15.42 -13.12 6.29
C ARG A 49 -15.25 -11.99 7.32
N PHE A 50 -15.67 -12.17 8.57
CA PHE A 50 -15.59 -11.11 9.58
C PHE A 50 -14.20 -10.97 10.20
N LEU A 51 -13.61 -12.09 10.62
CA LEU A 51 -12.28 -12.14 11.24
C LEU A 51 -11.17 -11.74 10.25
N SER A 52 -11.31 -12.11 8.98
CA SER A 52 -10.40 -11.69 7.92
C SER A 52 -10.42 -10.18 7.70
N VAL A 53 -11.60 -9.56 7.58
CA VAL A 53 -11.74 -8.10 7.40
C VAL A 53 -11.21 -7.34 8.60
N PHE A 54 -11.52 -7.78 9.83
CA PHE A 54 -11.02 -7.16 11.05
C PHE A 54 -9.49 -7.19 11.14
N LYS A 55 -8.88 -8.36 10.91
CA LYS A 55 -7.42 -8.52 10.92
C LYS A 55 -6.74 -7.72 9.81
N ALA A 56 -7.34 -7.67 8.61
CA ALA A 56 -6.78 -6.97 7.47
C ALA A 56 -6.85 -5.44 7.64
N ALA A 57 -7.94 -4.92 8.20
CA ALA A 57 -8.08 -3.50 8.52
C ALA A 57 -7.07 -3.05 9.59
N LEU A 58 -6.82 -3.89 10.60
CA LEU A 58 -5.85 -3.61 11.66
C LEU A 58 -4.40 -3.64 11.16
N LEU A 59 -4.11 -4.51 10.19
CA LEU A 59 -2.78 -4.66 9.60
C LEU A 59 -2.57 -3.86 8.30
N GLY A 60 -3.60 -3.15 7.82
CA GLY A 60 -3.56 -2.42 6.55
C GLY A 60 -3.33 -3.30 5.32
N ILE A 61 -3.64 -4.60 5.40
CA ILE A 61 -3.39 -5.55 4.33
C ILE A 61 -4.55 -5.48 3.32
N PRO A 62 -4.28 -5.21 2.03
CA PRO A 62 -5.32 -5.26 1.01
C PRO A 62 -5.80 -6.71 0.83
N ILE A 63 -7.08 -6.97 1.09
CA ILE A 63 -7.69 -8.29 0.86
C ILE A 63 -8.01 -8.40 -0.64
N PRO A 64 -7.59 -9.48 -1.33
CA PRO A 64 -8.20 -9.84 -2.60
C PRO A 64 -9.64 -10.31 -2.30
N LEU A 65 -10.62 -9.50 -2.69
CA LEU A 65 -12.03 -9.87 -2.66
C LEU A 65 -12.28 -11.20 -3.37
#